data_AF-A0AAJ6E9Y2-F1
#
_entry.id   AF-A0AAJ6E9Y2-F1
#
_cell.length_a   1.000
_cell.length_b   1.000
_cell.length_c   1.000
_cell.angle_alpha   90.00
_cell.angle_beta   90.00
_cell.angle_gamma   90.00
#
_symmetry.space_group_name_H-M   'P 1'
#
loop_
_entity.id
_entity.type
_entity.pdbx_description
1 polymer ?
#
loop_
_entity_poly.entity_id
_entity_poly.type
_entity_poly.pdbx_seq_one_letter_code
_entity_poly.pdbx_strand_id
1 'polypeptide(L)' 'MTAFLAKLERFESLAAECELIARRSGGGERELYQRLAKRYRDLAIDMRTLIATFDVAA' A
#
# COMPACT_ATOMS: atom_id res chain seq x y z
N MET A 1 6.80 -11.58 -12.97
CA MET A 1 7.16 -10.19 -12.61
C MET A 1 5.99 -9.21 -12.74
N THR A 2 5.33 -9.10 -13.91
CA THR A 2 4.24 -8.13 -14.18
C THR A 2 3.07 -8.18 -13.20
N ALA A 3 2.65 -9.38 -12.77
CA ALA A 3 1.57 -9.53 -11.78
C ALA A 3 1.93 -8.98 -10.39
N PHE A 4 3.21 -9.06 -9.99
CA PHE A 4 3.67 -8.49 -8.71
C PHE A 4 3.73 -6.97 -8.78
N LEU A 5 4.17 -6.41 -9.91
CA LEU A 5 4.14 -4.96 -10.16
C LEU A 5 2.72 -4.41 -10.15
N ALA A 6 1.77 -5.05 -10.82
CA ALA A 6 0.36 -4.65 -10.79
C ALA A 6 -0.24 -4.72 -9.37
N LYS A 7 0.18 -5.70 -8.58
CA LYS A 7 -0.25 -5.83 -7.17
C LYS A 7 0.38 -4.77 -6.27
N LEU A 8 1.65 -4.42 -6.50
CA LEU A 8 2.34 -3.31 -5.84
C LEU A 8 1.62 -1.99 -6.11
N GLU A 9 1.37 -1.66 -7.38
CA GLU A 9 0.67 -0.45 -7.79
C GLU A 9 -0.69 -0.35 -7.09
N ARG A 10 -1.44 -1.45 -7.05
CA ARG A 10 -2.74 -1.48 -6.35
C ARG A 10 -2.63 -1.18 -4.85
N PHE A 11 -1.61 -1.69 -4.17
CA PHE A 11 -1.40 -1.36 -2.75
C PHE A 11 -1.01 0.10 -2.54
N GLU A 12 -0.19 0.66 -3.43
CA GLU A 12 0.18 2.07 -3.39
C GLU A 12 -1.03 2.98 -3.61
N SER A 13 -1.89 2.66 -4.60
CA SER A 13 -3.14 3.40 -4.83
C SER A 13 -4.08 3.35 -3.64
N LEU A 14 -4.30 2.16 -3.06
CA LEU A 14 -5.17 2.00 -1.89
C LEU A 14 -4.64 2.74 -0.66
N ALA A 15 -3.32 2.77 -0.45
CA ALA A 15 -2.71 3.57 0.60
C ALA A 15 -2.99 5.07 0.41
N ALA A 16 -2.78 5.58 -0.81
CA ALA A 16 -3.03 6.99 -1.15
C ALA A 16 -4.52 7.37 -1.00
N GLU A 17 -5.43 6.51 -1.46
CA GLU A 17 -6.88 6.70 -1.30
C GLU A 17 -7.28 6.76 0.18
N CYS A 18 -6.78 5.83 1.00
CA CYS A 18 -7.04 5.83 2.44
C CYS A 18 -6.54 7.12 3.11
N GLU A 19 -5.38 7.64 2.71
CA GLU A 19 -4.88 8.91 3.23
C GLU A 19 -5.76 10.10 2.82
N LEU A 20 -6.24 10.13 1.58
CA LEU A 20 -7.15 11.17 1.11
C LEU A 20 -8.48 11.14 1.87
N ILE A 21 -9.03 9.95 2.12
CA ILE A 21 -10.25 9.78 2.91
C ILE A 21 -10.00 10.23 4.35
N ALA A 22 -8.91 9.77 4.99
CA ALA A 22 -8.57 10.16 6.36
C ALA A 22 -8.44 11.68 6.54
N ARG A 23 -7.93 12.40 5.52
CA ARG A 23 -7.84 13.88 5.53
C ARG A 23 -9.20 14.56 5.48
N ARG A 24 -10.20 13.92 4.88
CA ARG A 24 -11.58 14.42 4.74
C ARG A 24 -12.50 13.95 5.87
N SER A 25 -12.13 12.88 6.58
CA SER A 25 -12.87 12.32 7.70
C SER A 25 -12.52 12.98 9.04
N GLY A 26 -13.48 12.93 9.97
CA GLY A 26 -13.30 13.30 11.38
C GLY A 26 -13.38 12.09 12.30
N GLY A 27 -12.93 12.26 13.56
CA GLY A 27 -13.11 11.27 14.62
C GLY A 27 -12.57 9.87 14.29
N GLY A 28 -13.33 8.83 14.66
CA GLY A 28 -12.90 7.43 14.54
C GLY A 28 -12.69 6.94 13.10
N GLU A 29 -13.37 7.54 12.11
CA GLU A 29 -13.15 7.21 10.71
C GLU A 29 -11.75 7.62 10.25
N ARG A 30 -11.29 8.80 10.68
CA ARG A 30 -9.94 9.27 10.36
C ARG A 30 -8.88 8.29 10.85
N GLU A 31 -9.00 7.81 12.08
CA GLU A 31 -8.06 6.83 12.62
C GLU A 31 -8.13 5.48 11.89
N LEU A 32 -9.33 5.04 11.54
CA LEU A 32 -9.54 3.80 10.78
C LEU A 32 -8.82 3.86 9.43
N TYR A 33 -9.05 4.94 8.66
CA TYR A 33 -8.41 5.10 7.35
C TYR A 33 -6.90 5.33 7.46
N GLN A 34 -6.40 5.96 8.53
CA GLN A 34 -4.96 6.05 8.79
C GLN A 34 -4.33 4.66 9.03
N ARG A 35 -4.97 3.81 9.84
CA ARG A 35 -4.50 2.43 10.07
C ARG A 35 -4.54 1.62 8.78
N LEU A 36 -5.57 1.79 7.97
CA LEU A 36 -5.71 1.10 6.69
C LEU A 36 -4.66 1.57 5.67
N ALA A 37 -4.40 2.87 5.57
CA ALA A 37 -3.32 3.42 4.77
C ALA A 37 -1.96 2.83 5.16
N LYS A 38 -1.66 2.78 6.46
CA LYS A 38 -0.43 2.15 6.97
C LYS A 38 -0.34 0.69 6.54
N ARG A 39 -1.42 -0.08 6.70
CA ARG A 39 -1.45 -1.50 6.32
C ARG A 39 -1.15 -1.70 4.83
N TYR A 40 -1.70 -0.88 3.95
CA TYR A 40 -1.41 -0.97 2.52
C TYR A 40 0.03 -0.54 2.18
N ARG A 41 0.59 0.44 2.89
CA ARG A 41 2.02 0.78 2.73
C ARG A 41 2.93 -0.37 3.16
N ASP A 42 2.63 -1.04 4.28
CA ASP A 42 3.40 -2.21 4.72
C ASP A 42 3.36 -3.32 3.66
N LEU A 43 2.18 -3.62 3.10
CA LEU A 43 2.04 -4.59 2.01
C LEU A 43 2.79 -4.19 0.72
N ALA A 44 2.83 -2.89 0.39
CA ALA A 44 3.61 -2.39 -0.74
C ALA A 44 5.12 -2.56 -0.50
N ILE A 45 5.60 -2.33 0.72
CA ILE A 45 6.99 -2.56 1.10
C ILE A 45 7.34 -4.05 0.93
N ASP A 46 6.53 -4.94 1.49
CA ASP A 46 6.73 -6.39 1.36
C ASP A 46 6.79 -6.82 -0.11
N MET A 47 5.91 -6.25 -0.96
CA MET A 47 5.89 -6.54 -2.39
C MET A 47 7.15 -6.05 -3.11
N ARG A 48 7.66 -4.85 -2.78
CA ARG A 48 8.93 -4.35 -3.33
C ARG A 48 10.10 -5.23 -2.93
N THR A 49 10.15 -5.68 -1.68
CA THR A 49 11.19 -6.61 -1.21
C THR A 49 11.14 -7.93 -1.98
N LEU A 50 9.94 -8.48 -2.21
CA LEU A 50 9.76 -9.71 -2.97
C LEU A 50 10.17 -9.55 -4.44
N ILE A 51 9.75 -8.46 -5.09
CA ILE A 51 10.16 -8.13 -6.47
C ILE A 51 11.69 -8.03 -6.57
N ALA A 52 12.32 -7.27 -5.67
CA ALA A 52 13.77 -7.10 -5.66
C ALA A 52 14.50 -8.44 -5.46
N THR A 53 13.95 -9.34 -4.63
CA THR A 53 14.53 -10.68 -4.44
C THR A 53 14.50 -11.50 -5.72
N PHE A 54 13.43 -11.40 -6.51
CA PHE A 54 13.35 -12.09 -7.81
C PHE A 54 14.21 -11.45 -8.89
N ASP A 55 14.34 -10.12 -8.90
CA ASP A 55 15.22 -9.41 -9.84
C ASP A 55 16.70 -9.73 -9.62
N VAL A 56 17.13 -9.90 -8.36
CA VAL A 56 18.51 -10.30 -8.02
C VAL A 56 18.82 -11.76 -8.40
N ALA A 57 17.78 -12.60 -8.50
CA ALA A 57 17.92 -14.02 -8.83
C ALA A 57 17.79 -14.33 -10.34
N ALA A 58 17.50 -13.33 -11.17
CA ALA A 58 17.34 -13.42 -12.63
C ALA A 58 18.62 -13.01 -13.37
#